data_AF-M7Z322-F1
#
_entry.id   AF-M7Z322-F1
#
_cell.length_a   1.000
_cell.length_b   1.000
_cell.length_c   1.000
_cell.angle_alpha   90.00
_cell.angle_beta   90.00
_cell.angle_gamma   90.00
#
_symmetry.space_group_name_H-M   'P 1'
#
loop_
_entity.id
_entity.type
_entity.pdbx_description
1 polymer ?
#
loop_
_entity_poly.entity_id
_entity_poly.type
_entity_poly.pdbx_seq_one_letter_code
_entity_poly.pdbx_strand_id
1 'polypeptide(L)' 'MWQKANIPCLCAGVTKEKEKIYCMEKVGYVANFCKKPFPHGYKCGSYTFPPLA' A
#
# COMPACT_ATOMS: atom_id res chain seq x y z
N MET A 1 8.94 0.10 13.46
CA MET A 1 8.20 1.38 13.35
C MET A 1 6.89 1.27 12.57
N TRP A 2 6.87 0.57 11.42
CA TRP A 2 5.68 0.43 10.55
C TRP A 2 4.51 -0.41 11.08
N GLN A 3 4.68 -1.20 12.14
CA GLN A 3 3.62 -2.05 12.71
C GLN A 3 2.39 -1.25 13.20
N LYS A 4 2.59 0.00 13.64
CA LYS A 4 1.52 0.92 14.07
C LYS A 4 1.07 1.87 12.96
N ALA A 5 1.54 1.70 11.73
CA ALA A 5 1.14 2.56 10.63
C ALA A 5 -0.37 2.46 10.37
N ASN A 6 -1.02 3.63 10.27
CA ASN A 6 -2.40 3.72 9.83
C ASN A 6 -2.42 3.66 8.30
N ILE A 7 -2.39 2.44 7.77
CA ILE A 7 -2.37 2.14 6.33
C ILE A 7 -3.47 2.92 5.56
N PRO A 8 -4.75 2.95 6.02
CA PRO A 8 -5.79 3.78 5.40
C PRO A 8 -5.42 5.27 5.26
N CYS A 9 -4.86 5.86 6.32
CA CYS A 9 -4.45 7.27 6.31
C CYS A 9 -3.27 7.51 5.34
N LEU A 10 -2.29 6.61 5.33
CA LEU A 10 -1.18 6.68 4.39
C LEU A 10 -1.68 6.58 2.94
N CYS A 11 -2.62 5.67 2.67
CA CYS A 11 -3.22 5.48 1.36
C CYS A 11 -4.04 6.67 0.87
N ALA A 12 -4.72 7.40 1.76
CA ALA A 12 -5.36 8.65 1.41
C ALA A 12 -4.36 9.73 0.94
N GLY A 13 -3.13 9.67 1.45
CA GLY A 13 -2.04 10.55 1.05
C GLY A 13 -1.30 10.12 -0.22
N VAL A 14 -1.57 8.91 -0.75
CA VAL A 14 -0.95 8.39 -1.98
C VAL A 14 -1.63 9.02 -3.19
N THR A 15 -0.94 9.94 -3.84
CA THR A 15 -1.31 10.54 -5.12
C THR A 15 -0.49 9.92 -6.25
N LYS A 16 -0.91 10.09 -7.51
CA LYS A 16 -0.20 9.56 -8.70
C LYS A 16 1.28 9.92 -8.76
N GLU A 17 1.65 11.09 -8.25
CA GLU A 17 3.06 11.51 -8.18
C GLU A 17 3.85 10.69 -7.16
N LYS A 18 3.22 10.39 -6.02
CA LYS A 18 3.81 9.55 -4.98
C LYS A 18 3.86 8.08 -5.40
N GLU A 19 2.89 7.61 -6.19
CA GLU A 19 2.92 6.27 -6.79
C GLU A 19 4.13 6.07 -7.72
N LYS A 20 4.68 7.15 -8.31
CA LYS A 20 5.93 7.07 -9.10
C LYS A 20 7.19 6.98 -8.22
N ILE A 21 7.11 7.45 -6.98
CA ILE A 21 8.22 7.47 -6.03
C ILE A 21 8.23 6.18 -5.18
N TYR A 22 7.04 5.73 -4.77
CA TYR A 22 6.85 4.54 -3.94
C TYR A 22 6.51 3.33 -4.81
N CYS A 23 7.38 2.32 -4.78
CA CYS A 23 7.08 1.03 -5.38
C CYS A 23 5.98 0.32 -4.57
N MET A 24 4.74 0.36 -5.09
CA MET A 24 3.56 -0.18 -4.39
C MET A 24 3.69 -1.68 -4.11
N GLU A 25 4.37 -2.44 -4.96
CA GLU A 25 4.69 -3.85 -4.70
C GLU A 25 5.52 -4.03 -3.42
N LYS A 26 6.54 -3.18 -3.22
CA LYS A 26 7.33 -3.19 -1.97
C LYS A 26 6.49 -2.79 -0.77
N VAL A 27 5.55 -1.87 -0.94
CA VAL A 27 4.59 -1.52 0.13
C VAL A 27 3.74 -2.74 0.51
N GLY A 28 3.26 -3.51 -0.47
CA GLY A 28 2.57 -4.78 -0.24
C GLY A 28 3.44 -5.81 0.48
N TYR A 29 4.70 -5.95 0.07
CA TYR A 29 5.67 -6.85 0.73
C TYR A 29 5.91 -6.47 2.19
N VAL A 30 6.15 -5.19 2.48
CA VAL A 30 6.35 -4.70 3.85
C VAL A 30 5.09 -4.87 4.69
N ALA A 31 3.91 -4.67 4.11
CA ALA A 31 2.62 -4.87 4.78
C ALA A 31 2.41 -6.35 5.15
N ASN A 32 2.74 -7.28 4.25
CA ASN A 32 2.76 -8.72 4.52
C ASN A 32 3.75 -9.07 5.63
N PHE A 33 4.98 -8.54 5.56
CA PHE A 33 6.01 -8.76 6.58
C PHE A 33 5.57 -8.23 7.97
N CYS A 34 4.88 -7.09 7.99
CA CYS A 34 4.32 -6.51 9.21
C CYS A 34 3.04 -7.22 9.70
N LYS A 35 2.68 -8.37 9.13
CA LYS A 35 1.46 -9.15 9.41
C LYS A 35 0.15 -8.35 9.24
N LYS A 36 0.15 -7.38 8.32
CA LYS A 36 -1.02 -6.58 7.92
C LYS A 36 -1.16 -6.61 6.40
N PRO A 37 -1.49 -7.77 5.81
CA PRO A 37 -1.70 -7.87 4.37
C PRO A 37 -2.82 -6.92 3.92
N PHE A 38 -2.67 -6.35 2.73
CA PHE A 38 -3.77 -5.65 2.08
C PHE A 38 -4.82 -6.69 1.63
N PRO A 39 -6.12 -6.46 1.88
CA PRO A 39 -7.15 -7.32 1.33
C PRO A 39 -7.19 -7.20 -0.20
N HIS A 40 -7.65 -8.27 -0.85
CA HIS A 40 -7.77 -8.30 -2.30
C HIS A 40 -8.78 -7.24 -2.78
N GLY A 41 -8.39 -6.44 -3.78
CA GLY A 41 -9.16 -5.29 -4.26
C GLY A 41 -8.97 -4.00 -3.45
N TYR A 42 -8.06 -3.96 -2.47
CA TYR A 42 -7.83 -2.76 -1.66
C TYR A 42 -7.18 -1.65 -2.48
N LYS A 43 -7.86 -0.50 -2.58
CA LYS A 43 -7.32 0.68 -3.28
C LYS A 43 -6.53 1.59 -2.35
N CYS A 44 -5.33 1.96 -2.79
CA CYS A 44 -4.43 2.88 -2.12
C CYS A 44 -3.99 3.93 -3.15
N GLY A 45 -4.61 5.11 -3.13
CA GLY A 45 -4.51 6.05 -4.24
C GLY A 45 -5.16 5.48 -5.51
N SER A 46 -4.40 5.38 -6.60
CA SER A 46 -4.87 4.77 -7.86
C SER A 46 -4.57 3.27 -7.95
N TYR A 47 -3.62 2.78 -7.14
CA TYR A 47 -3.16 1.40 -7.13
C TYR A 47 -4.14 0.48 -6.38
N THR A 48 -4.32 -0.74 -6.89
CA THR A 48 -5.16 -1.77 -6.28
C THR A 48 -4.31 -2.96 -5.88
N PHE A 49 -4.44 -3.39 -4.62
CA PHE A 49 -3.73 -4.54 -4.06
C PHE A 49 -4.58 -5.81 -4.08
N PRO A 50 -3.97 -6.99 -4.30
CA PRO A 50 -2.69 -7.19 -4.97
C PRO A 50 -2.76 -6.67 -6.42
N PRO A 51 -1.63 -6.35 -7.05
CA PRO A 51 -1.62 -6.02 -8.48
C PRO A 51 -2.31 -7.14 -9.25
N LEU A 52 -3.35 -6.78 -10.00
CA LEU A 52 -3.85 -7.62 -11.09
C LEU A 52 -2.67 -7.74 -12.07
N ALA A 53 -2.02 -8.90 -12.08
CA ALA A 53 -0.96 -9.24 -13.02
C ALA A 53 -1.44 -9.08 -14.46
#